data_AF-A0A925FU16-F1
#
_entry.id   AF-A0A925FU16-F1
#
_cell.length_a   1.000
_cell.length_b   1.000
_cell.length_c   1.000
_cell.angle_alpha   90.00
_cell.angle_beta   90.00
_cell.angle_gamma   90.00
#
_symmetry.space_group_name_H-M   'P 1'
#
loop_
_entity.id
_entity.type
_entity.pdbx_description
1 polymer ?
#
loop_
_entity_poly.entity_id
_entity_poly.type
_entity_poly.pdbx_seq_one_letter_code
_entity_poly.pdbx_strand_id
1 'polypeptide(L)'
;MTTLELIETLQREMQNAATDIRAEAQVLLALEKGARPEHFMVNCTKMFRREYSRDVVSSEIRDESGWQHSLNIHLSRSGLYDQLPEGLFFQPASRARSSVADLASDYKENKKKESEIRRFFLPFENDFF
;
A
#
# COMPACT_ATOMS: atom_id res chain seq x y z
N MET A 1 -18.84 -12.53 -18.18
CA MET A 1 -17.91 -12.46 -17.04
C MET A 1 -18.40 -11.34 -16.15
N THR A 2 -18.80 -11.65 -14.94
CA THR A 2 -19.23 -10.63 -13.97
C THR A 2 -18.00 -9.86 -13.47
N THR A 3 -18.19 -8.64 -12.96
CA THR A 3 -17.08 -7.82 -12.46
C THR A 3 -16.34 -8.50 -11.30
N LEU A 4 -17.05 -9.31 -10.51
CA LEU A 4 -16.48 -10.10 -9.42
C LEU A 4 -15.53 -11.19 -9.93
N GLU A 5 -15.97 -11.97 -10.91
CA GLU A 5 -15.12 -12.99 -11.54
C GLU A 5 -13.86 -12.39 -12.17
N LEU A 6 -13.95 -11.16 -12.70
CA LEU A 6 -12.81 -10.44 -13.26
C LEU A 6 -11.79 -10.10 -12.17
N ILE A 7 -12.23 -9.56 -11.03
CA ILE A 7 -11.35 -9.20 -9.91
C ILE A 7 -10.70 -10.44 -9.29
N GLU A 8 -11.45 -11.52 -9.10
CA GLU A 8 -10.90 -12.80 -8.62
C GLU A 8 -9.89 -13.41 -9.58
N THR A 9 -10.16 -13.33 -10.89
CA THR A 9 -9.22 -13.82 -11.91
C THR A 9 -7.94 -13.00 -11.88
N LEU A 10 -8.05 -11.67 -11.82
CA LEU A 10 -6.89 -10.77 -11.76
C LEU A 10 -6.06 -11.02 -10.49
N GLN A 11 -6.71 -11.18 -9.35
CA GLN A 11 -6.03 -11.49 -8.09
C GLN A 11 -5.21 -12.78 -8.21
N ARG A 12 -5.79 -13.82 -8.81
CA ARG A 12 -5.10 -15.10 -9.04
C ARG A 12 -3.93 -14.95 -10.00
N GLU A 13 -4.09 -14.17 -11.07
CA GLU A 13 -3.02 -13.87 -12.03
C GLU A 13 -1.85 -13.14 -11.34
N MET A 14 -2.14 -12.13 -10.53
CA MET A 14 -1.12 -11.37 -9.79
C MET A 14 -0.33 -12.26 -8.82
N GLN A 15 -0.99 -13.21 -8.16
CA GLN A 15 -0.32 -14.14 -7.23
C GLN A 15 0.53 -15.19 -7.96
N ASN A 16 0.05 -15.69 -9.11
CA ASN A 16 0.67 -16.81 -9.82
C ASN A 16 1.53 -16.39 -11.02
N ALA A 17 1.68 -15.08 -11.28
CA ALA A 17 2.47 -14.57 -12.38
C ALA A 17 3.92 -15.12 -12.32
N ALA A 18 4.35 -15.74 -13.42
CA ALA A 18 5.71 -16.24 -13.58
C ALA A 18 6.71 -15.11 -13.84
N THR A 19 6.23 -13.98 -14.38
CA THR A 19 7.03 -12.81 -14.74
C THR A 19 6.63 -11.61 -13.89
N ASP A 20 7.59 -10.74 -13.62
CA ASP A 20 7.33 -9.49 -12.95
C ASP A 20 6.65 -8.50 -13.91
N ILE A 21 5.38 -8.19 -13.64
CA ILE A 21 4.55 -7.29 -14.44
C ILE A 21 4.17 -6.10 -13.57
N ARG A 22 4.30 -4.89 -14.14
CA ARG A 22 3.86 -3.65 -13.49
C ARG A 22 2.38 -3.71 -13.11
N ALA A 23 2.05 -3.32 -11.89
CA ALA A 23 0.68 -3.32 -11.40
C ALA A 23 -0.24 -2.45 -12.26
N GLU A 24 0.25 -1.30 -12.75
CA GLU A 24 -0.51 -0.38 -13.59
C GLU A 24 -0.97 -1.05 -14.89
N ALA A 25 -0.14 -1.90 -15.50
CA ALA A 25 -0.49 -2.60 -16.73
C ALA A 25 -1.60 -3.63 -16.50
N GLN A 26 -1.56 -4.31 -15.33
CA GLN A 26 -2.56 -5.30 -14.95
C GLN A 26 -3.89 -4.63 -14.59
N VAL A 27 -3.86 -3.51 -13.86
CA VAL A 27 -5.05 -2.72 -13.53
C VAL A 27 -5.66 -2.09 -14.79
N LEU A 28 -4.86 -1.51 -15.67
CA LEU A 28 -5.33 -0.94 -16.94
C LEU A 28 -6.10 -1.98 -17.77
N LEU A 29 -5.54 -3.18 -17.92
CA LEU A 29 -6.21 -4.27 -18.62
C LEU A 29 -7.55 -4.66 -17.97
N ALA A 30 -7.62 -4.62 -16.63
CA ALA A 30 -8.85 -4.90 -15.91
C ALA A 30 -9.90 -3.80 -16.11
N LEU A 31 -9.48 -2.52 -16.14
CA LEU A 31 -10.34 -1.39 -16.46
C LEU A 31 -10.90 -1.50 -17.89
N GLU A 32 -10.08 -1.87 -18.87
CA GLU A 32 -10.52 -2.11 -20.25
C GLU A 32 -11.56 -3.24 -20.35
N LYS A 33 -11.46 -4.26 -19.48
CA LYS A 33 -12.41 -5.37 -19.39
C LYS A 33 -13.68 -5.04 -18.59
N GLY A 34 -13.82 -3.81 -18.09
CA GLY A 34 -15.01 -3.31 -17.40
C GLY A 34 -14.93 -3.27 -15.88
N ALA A 35 -13.74 -3.42 -15.28
CA ALA A 35 -13.54 -3.03 -13.89
C ALA A 35 -13.64 -1.50 -13.74
N ARG A 36 -13.90 -1.04 -12.53
CA ARG A 36 -13.95 0.39 -12.19
C ARG A 36 -12.77 0.73 -11.28
N PRO A 37 -12.28 1.98 -11.28
CA PRO A 37 -11.24 2.41 -10.36
C PRO A 37 -11.60 2.13 -8.89
N GLU A 38 -12.89 2.25 -8.57
CA GLU A 38 -13.48 1.93 -7.26
C GLU A 38 -13.30 0.45 -6.82
N HIS A 39 -12.86 -0.45 -7.70
CA HIS A 39 -12.61 -1.84 -7.31
C HIS A 39 -11.15 -2.08 -6.92
N PHE A 40 -10.29 -1.07 -6.94
CA PHE A 40 -8.87 -1.22 -6.67
C PHE A 40 -8.44 -0.31 -5.52
N MET A 41 -7.59 -0.83 -4.65
CA MET A 41 -6.90 -0.04 -3.64
C MET A 41 -5.42 -0.41 -3.63
N VAL A 42 -4.56 0.57 -3.85
CA VAL A 42 -3.12 0.42 -3.95
C VAL A 42 -2.46 0.85 -2.66
N ASN A 43 -1.58 0.00 -2.14
CA ASN A 43 -0.83 0.20 -0.92
C ASN A 43 0.68 0.12 -1.20
N CYS A 44 1.36 1.25 -1.11
CA CYS A 44 2.81 1.31 -1.25
C CYS A 44 3.49 0.83 0.05
N THR A 45 4.10 -0.35 -0.01
CA THR A 45 4.71 -1.00 1.16
C THR A 45 6.20 -0.69 1.13
N LYS A 46 6.63 0.28 1.95
CA LYS A 46 8.01 0.79 2.08
C LYS A 46 9.04 -0.34 2.00
N MET A 47 9.63 -0.56 0.82
CA MET A 47 10.79 -1.44 0.67
C MET A 47 11.77 -0.87 -0.35
N PHE A 48 12.94 -0.52 0.15
CA PHE A 48 14.09 -0.01 -0.60
C PHE A 48 14.83 -1.13 -1.37
N ARG A 49 14.09 -2.08 -1.96
CA ARG A 49 14.65 -3.25 -2.67
C ARG A 49 13.81 -3.68 -3.87
N ARG A 50 13.57 -2.75 -4.79
CA ARG A 50 13.03 -3.11 -6.12
C ARG A 50 13.97 -4.06 -6.88
N GLU A 51 15.27 -4.00 -6.63
CA GLU A 51 16.27 -4.85 -7.30
C GLU A 51 16.08 -6.36 -7.08
N TYR A 52 15.31 -6.76 -6.04
CA TYR A 52 15.10 -8.17 -5.68
C TYR A 52 13.62 -8.53 -5.42
N SER A 53 12.68 -7.63 -5.69
CA SER A 53 11.26 -7.83 -5.38
C SER A 53 10.40 -7.58 -6.62
N ARG A 54 9.33 -8.38 -6.75
CA ARG A 54 8.28 -8.15 -7.75
C ARG A 54 7.59 -6.83 -7.48
N ASP A 55 7.02 -6.23 -8.52
CA ASP A 55 6.27 -5.00 -8.42
C ASP A 55 5.08 -5.13 -7.46
N VAL A 56 4.32 -6.20 -7.64
CA VAL A 56 3.24 -6.62 -6.75
C VAL A 56 3.81 -7.61 -5.73
N VAL A 57 3.78 -7.24 -4.46
CA VAL A 57 4.21 -8.09 -3.34
C VAL A 57 3.10 -9.06 -2.95
N SER A 58 1.88 -8.54 -2.82
CA SER A 58 0.69 -9.34 -2.50
C SER A 58 -0.55 -8.66 -3.05
N SER A 59 -1.60 -9.46 -3.24
CA SER A 59 -2.94 -9.00 -3.60
C SER A 59 -3.98 -9.73 -2.75
N GLU A 60 -4.92 -8.96 -2.20
CA GLU A 60 -5.95 -9.43 -1.27
C GLU A 60 -7.30 -8.84 -1.70
N ILE A 61 -8.37 -9.63 -1.66
CA ILE A 61 -9.73 -9.08 -1.83
C ILE A 61 -10.25 -8.75 -0.44
N ARG A 62 -10.71 -7.52 -0.23
CA ARG A 62 -11.38 -7.11 1.00
C ARG A 62 -12.74 -6.48 0.70
N ASP A 63 -13.69 -6.87 1.52
CA ASP A 63 -14.96 -6.19 1.69
C ASP A 63 -14.83 -5.20 2.84
N GLU A 64 -14.45 -3.96 2.54
CA GLU A 64 -14.51 -2.88 3.51
C GLU A 64 -15.93 -2.28 3.52
N SER A 65 -16.43 -1.88 4.70
CA SER A 65 -17.80 -1.37 4.83
C SER A 65 -18.04 -0.16 3.92
N GLY A 66 -18.76 -0.37 2.81
CA GLY A 66 -19.07 0.63 1.80
C GLY A 66 -18.48 0.34 0.42
N TRP A 67 -17.47 -0.54 0.32
CA TRP A 67 -16.81 -0.95 -0.92
C TRP A 67 -16.94 -2.46 -1.06
N GLN A 68 -17.88 -2.90 -1.89
CA GLN A 68 -18.05 -4.33 -2.17
C GLN A 68 -16.90 -4.79 -3.09
N HIS A 69 -16.15 -5.80 -2.64
CA HIS A 69 -15.13 -6.52 -3.42
C HIS A 69 -13.99 -5.65 -3.99
N SER A 70 -13.28 -4.93 -3.11
CA SER A 70 -12.08 -4.18 -3.48
C SER A 70 -10.83 -5.07 -3.51
N LEU A 71 -10.07 -5.00 -4.60
CA LEU A 71 -8.76 -5.62 -4.73
C LEU A 71 -7.69 -4.71 -4.13
N ASN A 72 -7.18 -5.12 -2.98
CA ASN A 72 -6.04 -4.49 -2.32
C ASN A 72 -4.74 -5.02 -2.94
N ILE A 73 -3.96 -4.12 -3.53
CA ILE A 73 -2.70 -4.42 -4.21
C ILE A 73 -1.58 -3.81 -3.38
N HIS A 74 -0.68 -4.65 -2.86
CA HIS A 74 0.50 -4.22 -2.13
C HIS A 74 1.69 -4.14 -3.07
N LEU A 75 2.24 -2.95 -3.23
CA LEU A 75 3.38 -2.70 -4.10
C LEU A 75 4.68 -2.62 -3.31
N SER A 76 5.77 -3.08 -3.92
CA SER A 76 7.14 -2.97 -3.39
C SER A 76 7.75 -1.58 -3.63
N ARG A 77 6.91 -0.55 -3.74
CA ARG A 77 7.31 0.82 -4.09
C ARG A 77 7.20 1.76 -2.91
N SER A 78 7.99 2.84 -2.95
CA SER A 78 7.86 3.98 -2.04
C SER A 78 6.60 4.77 -2.35
N GLY A 79 5.80 5.07 -1.32
CA GLY A 79 4.66 5.96 -1.44
C GLY A 79 5.07 7.44 -1.42
N LEU A 80 4.10 8.33 -1.59
CA LEU A 80 4.24 9.78 -1.45
C LEU A 80 4.78 10.15 -0.06
N TYR A 81 4.28 9.51 1.00
CA TYR A 81 4.79 9.71 2.36
C TYR A 81 6.29 9.42 2.46
N ASP A 82 6.78 8.38 1.78
CA ASP A 82 8.18 7.96 1.85
C ASP A 82 9.14 8.94 1.15
N GLN A 83 8.62 9.85 0.32
CA GLN A 83 9.39 10.90 -0.34
C GLN A 83 9.48 12.19 0.49
N LEU A 84 8.67 12.31 1.55
CA LEU A 84 8.61 13.50 2.38
C LEU A 84 9.67 13.46 3.49
N PRO A 85 10.26 14.62 3.86
CA PRO A 85 11.19 14.69 4.98
C PRO A 85 10.56 14.22 6.29
N GLU A 86 11.23 13.30 6.99
CA GLU A 86 10.76 12.74 8.27
C GLU A 86 10.48 13.83 9.33
N GLY A 87 11.28 14.91 9.32
CA GLY A 87 11.12 16.05 10.23
C GLY A 87 9.82 16.83 10.10
N LEU A 88 9.03 16.61 9.04
CA LEU A 88 7.67 17.16 8.93
C LEU A 88 6.69 16.47 9.89
N PHE A 89 6.95 15.21 10.25
CA PHE A 89 6.02 14.36 10.99
C PHE A 89 6.54 13.96 12.37
N PHE A 90 7.84 13.74 12.50
CA PHE A 90 8.47 13.31 13.75
C PHE A 90 9.38 14.40 14.26
N GLN A 91 8.97 15.03 15.34
CA GLN A 91 9.81 15.97 16.07
C GLN A 91 10.54 15.24 17.20
N PRO A 92 11.82 15.55 17.44
CA PRO A 92 12.54 14.97 18.57
C PRO A 92 11.85 15.41 19.87
N ALA A 93 11.48 14.44 20.70
CA ALA A 93 10.92 14.73 22.02
C ALA A 93 11.89 15.61 22.83
N SER A 94 11.40 16.71 23.39
CA SER A 94 12.18 17.64 24.24
C SER A 94 12.62 17.03 25.59
N ARG A 95 12.28 15.76 25.87
CA ARG A 95 12.52 15.11 27.16
C ARG A 95 13.88 14.40 27.15
N ALA A 96 14.65 14.56 28.22
CA ALA A 96 15.92 13.87 28.40
C ALA A 96 15.70 12.34 28.42
N ARG A 97 16.16 11.67 27.36
CA ARG A 97 16.02 10.21 27.18
C ARG A 97 16.98 9.52 28.15
N SER A 98 16.42 8.87 29.17
CA SER A 98 17.22 8.40 30.31
C SER A 98 17.27 6.87 30.40
N SER A 99 16.27 6.16 29.85
CA SER A 99 16.17 4.70 29.94
C SER A 99 15.90 4.02 28.59
N VAL A 100 16.34 2.77 28.46
CA VAL A 100 16.02 1.88 27.32
C VAL A 100 14.51 1.67 27.18
N ALA A 101 13.78 1.67 28.30
CA ALA A 101 12.33 1.55 28.31
C ALA A 101 11.64 2.75 27.63
N ASP A 102 12.17 3.96 27.84
CA ASP A 102 11.65 5.18 27.22
C ASP A 102 11.84 5.13 25.70
N LEU A 103 13.02 4.68 25.23
CA LEU A 103 13.31 4.51 23.80
C LEU A 103 12.37 3.49 23.13
N ALA A 104 12.08 2.38 23.80
CA ALA A 104 11.17 1.37 23.28
C ALA A 104 9.72 1.87 23.22
N SER A 105 9.30 2.70 24.17
CA SER A 105 7.98 3.34 24.16
C SER A 105 7.86 4.34 23.00
N ASP A 106 8.83 5.22 22.84
CA ASP A 106 8.88 6.19 21.74
C ASP A 106 8.85 5.51 20.38
N TYR A 107 9.58 4.41 20.21
CA TYR A 107 9.56 3.62 18.97
C TYR A 107 8.16 3.10 18.64
N LYS A 108 7.44 2.56 19.64
CA LYS A 108 6.07 2.07 19.44
C LYS A 108 5.12 3.20 19.08
N GLU A 109 5.24 4.35 19.72
CA GLU A 109 4.43 5.52 19.41
C GLU A 109 4.69 6.04 18.00
N ASN A 110 5.97 6.15 17.62
CA ASN A 110 6.36 6.58 16.27
C ASN A 110 5.87 5.60 15.20
N LYS A 111 5.95 4.29 15.45
CA LYS A 111 5.41 3.27 14.54
C LYS A 111 3.89 3.41 14.36
N LYS A 112 3.17 3.72 15.44
CA LYS A 112 1.72 3.98 15.36
C LYS A 112 1.44 5.25 14.55
N LYS A 113 2.17 6.34 14.81
CA LYS A 113 2.07 7.59 14.05
C LYS A 113 2.36 7.38 12.56
N GLU A 114 3.41 6.65 12.22
CA GLU A 114 3.72 6.31 10.83
C GLU A 114 2.55 5.59 10.15
N SER A 115 1.92 4.63 10.82
CA SER A 115 0.75 3.93 10.27
C SER A 115 -0.44 4.86 10.02
N GLU A 116 -0.70 5.79 10.94
CA GLU A 116 -1.78 6.78 10.78
C GLU A 116 -1.50 7.77 9.66
N ILE A 117 -0.25 8.24 9.54
CA ILE A 117 0.16 9.15 8.47
C ILE A 117 0.05 8.45 7.12
N ARG A 118 0.49 7.19 7.00
CA ARG A 118 0.31 6.41 5.77
C ARG A 118 -1.17 6.29 5.40
N ARG A 119 -2.04 5.99 6.38
CA ARG A 119 -3.48 5.93 6.15
C ARG A 119 -4.06 7.28 5.69
N PHE A 120 -3.50 8.39 6.17
CA PHE A 120 -3.86 9.73 5.71
C PHE A 120 -3.44 10.00 4.26
N PHE A 121 -2.27 9.54 3.84
CA PHE A 121 -1.80 9.71 2.46
C PHE A 121 -2.42 8.73 1.45
N LEU A 122 -2.95 7.59 1.93
CA LEU A 122 -3.50 6.53 1.11
C LEU A 122 -4.51 7.01 0.03
N PRO A 123 -5.51 7.86 0.34
CA PRO A 123 -6.46 8.32 -0.68
C PRO A 123 -5.80 9.13 -1.80
N PHE A 124 -4.81 9.97 -1.45
CA PHE A 124 -4.07 10.76 -2.44
C PHE A 124 -3.21 9.85 -3.32
N GLU A 125 -2.50 8.89 -2.72
CA GLU A 125 -1.69 7.93 -3.47
C GLU A 125 -2.53 7.09 -4.43
N ASN A 126 -3.76 6.75 -4.04
CA ASN A 126 -4.69 6.01 -4.89
C ASN A 126 -5.25 6.86 -6.05
N ASP A 127 -5.45 8.16 -5.85
CA ASP A 127 -5.91 9.06 -6.91
C ASP A 127 -4.81 9.36 -7.95
N PHE A 128 -3.54 9.27 -7.54
CA PHE A 128 -2.39 9.42 -8.44
C PHE A 128 -2.04 8.16 -9.24
N PHE A 129 -2.54 6.99 -8.83
CA PHE A 129 -2.24 5.70 -9.45
C PHE A 129 -3.11 5.44 -10.67
#